data_AF-A0A8T4THW3-F1
#
_entry.id   AF-A0A8T4THW3-F1
#
_cell.length_a   1.000
_cell.length_b   1.000
_cell.length_c   1.000
_cell.angle_alpha   90.00
_cell.angle_beta   90.00
_cell.angle_gamma   90.00
#
_symmetry.space_group_name_H-M   'P 1'
#
loop_
_entity.id
_entity.type
_entity.pdbx_description
1 polymer ?
#
loop_
_entity_poly.entity_id
_entity_poly.type
_entity_poly.pdbx_seq_one_letter_code
_entity_poly.pdbx_strand_id
1 'polypeptide(L)' 'MLKQLEVKPSKKEKFLKHNAPKKRTTGEALKKCRLCGRTGGHIGKYGLNICRQCFRLNAKKIGFKKYM' A
#
# COMPACT_ATOMS: atom_id res chain seq x y z
N MET A 1 12.28 11.87 -1.20
CA MET A 1 13.73 11.60 -1.30
C MET A 1 14.45 12.60 -0.40
N LEU A 2 15.57 12.20 0.21
CA LEU A 2 16.34 13.11 1.05
C LEU A 2 17.07 14.13 0.16
N LYS A 3 16.69 15.42 0.25
CA LYS A 3 17.30 16.53 -0.51
C LYS A 3 18.83 16.55 -0.40
N GLN A 4 19.37 16.16 0.76
CA GLN A 4 20.82 16.07 1.02
C GLN A 4 21.59 15.15 0.06
N LEU A 5 20.94 14.12 -0.51
CA LEU A 5 21.61 13.18 -1.41
C LEU A 5 21.70 13.70 -2.85
N GLU A 6 20.93 14.72 -3.22
CA GLU A 6 20.86 15.25 -4.58
C GLU A 6 22.15 15.97 -4.98
N VAL A 7 22.79 16.65 -4.03
CA VAL A 7 24.09 17.34 -4.19
C VAL A 7 25.30 16.38 -4.20
N LYS A 8 25.13 15.08 -3.93
CA LYS A 8 26.24 14.11 -3.82
C LYS A 8 25.98 12.87 -4.68
N PRO A 9 26.41 12.85 -5.96
CA PRO A 9 26.01 11.84 -6.94
C PRO A 9 26.44 10.42 -6.54
N SER A 10 27.69 10.22 -6.14
CA SER A 10 28.23 8.90 -5.76
C SER A 10 27.52 8.31 -4.53
N LYS A 11 27.11 9.16 -3.57
CA LYS A 11 26.36 8.72 -2.39
C LYS A 11 24.91 8.37 -2.74
N LYS A 12 24.30 9.10 -3.67
CA LYS A 12 22.95 8.82 -4.19
C LYS A 12 22.91 7.47 -4.90
N GLU A 13 23.89 7.16 -5.75
CA GLU A 13 23.97 5.86 -6.44
C GLU A 13 24.10 4.70 -5.46
N LYS A 14 24.99 4.82 -4.47
CA LYS A 14 25.15 3.79 -3.42
C LYS A 14 23.85 3.60 -2.61
N PHE A 15 23.15 4.68 -2.28
CA PHE A 15 21.85 4.61 -1.62
C PHE A 15 20.80 3.88 -2.47
N LEU A 16 20.69 4.23 -3.76
CA LEU A 16 19.74 3.61 -4.69
C LEU A 16 20.00 2.11 -4.87
N LYS A 17 21.28 1.70 -4.90
CA LYS A 17 21.66 0.29 -5.07
C LYS A 17 21.35 -0.56 -3.84
N HIS A 18 21.61 -0.05 -2.64
CA HIS A 18 21.63 -0.89 -1.42
C HIS A 18 20.46 -0.64 -0.46
N ASN A 19 19.91 0.57 -0.41
CA ASN A 19 18.97 0.99 0.64
C ASN A 19 17.58 1.32 0.11
N ALA A 20 17.46 1.72 -1.16
CA ALA A 20 16.17 2.10 -1.72
C ALA A 20 15.24 0.89 -1.84
N PRO A 21 13.94 1.03 -1.51
CA PRO A 21 12.97 -0.03 -1.69
C PRO A 21 12.83 -0.35 -3.19
N LYS A 22 13.08 -1.61 -3.55
CA LYS A 22 12.94 -2.09 -4.94
C LYS A 22 11.46 -2.05 -5.36
N LYS A 23 11.18 -1.51 -6.55
CA LYS A 23 9.85 -1.61 -7.17
C LYS A 23 9.50 -3.09 -7.36
N ARG A 24 8.37 -3.52 -6.80
CA ARG A 24 7.85 -4.88 -6.92
C ARG A 24 6.62 -4.87 -7.83
N THR A 25 6.45 -5.95 -8.60
CA THR A 25 5.24 -6.19 -9.41
C THR A 25 4.21 -7.04 -8.66
N THR A 26 4.65 -7.87 -7.71
CA THR A 26 3.82 -8.77 -6.90
C THR A 26 4.19 -8.71 -5.42
N GLY A 27 3.37 -9.32 -4.57
CA GLY A 27 3.63 -9.52 -3.14
C GLY A 27 2.71 -8.72 -2.21
N GLU A 28 2.84 -8.98 -0.91
CA GLU A 28 1.98 -8.38 0.13
C GLU A 28 2.16 -6.87 0.24
N ALA A 29 3.37 -6.35 0.03
CA ALA A 29 3.67 -4.92 0.13
C ALA A 29 2.88 -4.05 -0.87
N LEU A 30 2.35 -4.64 -1.95
CA LEU A 30 1.48 -3.96 -2.91
C LEU A 30 0.01 -3.98 -2.50
N LYS A 31 -0.40 -4.93 -1.65
CA LYS A 31 -1.78 -5.12 -1.18
C LYS A 31 -2.09 -4.22 0.03
N LYS A 32 -1.82 -2.92 -0.11
CA LYS A 32 -2.11 -1.94 0.94
C LYS A 32 -3.56 -1.50 0.87
N CYS A 33 -4.22 -1.46 2.02
CA CYS A 33 -5.56 -0.89 2.14
C CYS A 33 -5.53 0.59 1.73
N ARG A 34 -6.43 0.98 0.83
CA ARG A 34 -6.56 2.38 0.39
C ARG A 34 -6.92 3.36 1.51
N LEU A 35 -7.58 2.88 2.56
CA LEU A 35 -8.07 3.72 3.67
C LEU A 35 -7.09 3.80 4.84
N CYS A 36 -6.53 2.68 5.28
CA CYS A 36 -5.67 2.64 6.48
C CYS A 36 -4.21 2.30 6.20
N GLY A 37 -3.83 1.98 4.96
CA GLY A 37 -2.44 1.64 4.60
C GLY A 37 -1.94 0.27 5.10
N ARG A 38 -2.69 -0.43 5.95
CA ARG A 38 -2.34 -1.78 6.45
C ARG A 38 -2.38 -2.81 5.31
N THR A 39 -1.47 -3.79 5.34
CA THR A 39 -1.41 -4.90 4.37
C THR A 39 -2.24 -6.12 4.77
N GLY A 40 -2.44 -6.33 6.07
CA GLY A 40 -3.13 -7.51 6.59
C GLY A 40 -4.64 -7.52 6.30
N GLY A 41 -5.17 -8.71 5.97
CA GLY A 41 -6.60 -8.94 5.75
C GLY A 41 -7.17 -8.14 4.58
N HIS A 42 -6.42 -8.07 3.48
CA HIS A 42 -6.77 -7.28 2.30
C HIS A 42 -7.86 -7.95 1.44
N ILE A 43 -8.87 -7.18 1.07
CA ILE A 43 -9.96 -7.56 0.17
C ILE A 43 -9.71 -6.85 -1.17
N GLY A 44 -9.13 -7.59 -2.11
CA GLY A 44 -8.88 -7.12 -3.48
C GLY A 44 -9.99 -7.47 -4.48
N LYS A 45 -10.95 -8.34 -4.09
CA LYS A 45 -12.05 -8.75 -4.96
C LYS A 45 -12.88 -7.54 -5.38
N TYR A 46 -13.36 -7.53 -6.62
CA TYR A 46 -14.15 -6.46 -7.20
C TYR A 46 -13.46 -5.08 -7.23
N GLY A 47 -12.11 -5.04 -7.16
CA GLY A 47 -11.35 -3.79 -7.22
C GLY A 47 -11.43 -2.91 -5.96
N LEU A 48 -11.98 -3.43 -4.86
CA LEU A 48 -12.16 -2.70 -3.60
C LEU A 48 -10.83 -2.25 -2.99
N ASN A 49 -9.84 -3.15 -2.92
CA ASN A 49 -8.50 -2.90 -2.39
C ASN A 49 -8.49 -2.26 -0.99
N ILE A 50 -9.30 -2.80 -0.08
CA ILE A 50 -9.39 -2.34 1.33
C ILE A 50 -9.23 -3.50 2.30
N CYS A 51 -8.83 -3.25 3.55
CA CYS A 51 -8.74 -4.30 4.56
C CYS A 51 -10.13 -4.64 5.13
N ARG A 52 -10.26 -5.83 5.72
CA ARG A 52 -11.51 -6.32 6.32
C ARG A 52 -12.11 -5.40 7.39
N GLN A 53 -11.27 -4.68 8.15
CA GLN A 53 -11.71 -3.74 9.18
C GLN A 53 -12.35 -2.51 8.54
N CYS A 54 -11.66 -1.89 7.57
CA CYS A 54 -12.19 -0.76 6.82
C CYS A 54 -13.43 -1.12 5.99
N PHE A 55 -13.49 -2.33 5.43
CA PHE A 55 -14.67 -2.83 4.75
C PHE A 55 -15.87 -2.85 5.69
N ARG A 56 -15.76 -3.44 6.88
CA ARG A 56 -16.89 -3.51 7.84
C ARG A 56 -17.40 -2.13 8.26
N LEU A 57 -16.50 -1.16 8.45
CA LEU A 57 -16.88 0.21 8.81
C LEU A 57 -17.62 0.94 7.67
N ASN A 58 -17.26 0.65 6.42
CA ASN A 58 -17.80 1.35 5.25
C ASN A 58 -18.82 0.51 4.45
N ALA A 59 -19.10 -0.73 4.84
CA ALA A 59 -19.94 -1.65 4.08
C ALA A 59 -21.31 -1.03 3.71
N LYS A 60 -21.97 -0.40 4.69
CA LYS A 60 -23.25 0.30 4.48
C LYS A 60 -23.14 1.45 3.47
N LYS A 61 -22.05 2.22 3.51
CA LYS A 61 -21.80 3.35 2.60
C LYS A 61 -21.51 2.89 1.17
N ILE A 62 -20.86 1.73 1.02
CA ILE A 62 -20.59 1.10 -0.27
C ILE A 62 -21.86 0.46 -0.85
N GLY A 63 -22.92 0.29 -0.05
CA GLY A 63 -24.20 -0.27 -0.47
C GLY A 63 -24.37 -1.75 -0.14
N PHE A 64 -23.45 -2.36 0.62
CA PHE A 64 -23.63 -3.72 1.11
C PHE A 64 -24.73 -3.76 2.19
N LYS A 65 -25.72 -4.61 1.98
CA LYS A 65 -26.77 -4.92 2.96
C LYS A 65 -26.60 -6.34 3.46
N LYS A 66 -26.84 -6.54 4.76
CA LYS A 66 -26.94 -7.88 5.34
C LYS A 66 -28.36 -8.36 5.09
N TYR A 67 -28.51 -9.32 4.19
CA TYR A 67 -29.75 -10.10 4.08
C TYR A 67 -29.70 -11.18 5.16
N MET A 68 -30.83 -11.35 5.84
CA MET A 68 -30.95 -12.21 7.02
C MET A 68 -30.87 -13.67 6.63
#